data_AF-A0A2D3VT86-F1
#
_entry.id   AF-A0A2D3VT86-F1
#
_cell.length_a   1.000
_cell.length_b   1.000
_cell.length_c   1.000
_cell.angle_alpha   90.00
_cell.angle_beta   90.00
_cell.angle_gamma   90.00
#
_symmetry.space_group_name_H-M   'P 1'
#
loop_
_entity.id
_entity.type
_entity.pdbx_description
1 polymer ?
#
loop_
_entity_poly.entity_id
_entity_poly.type
_entity_poly.pdbx_seq_one_letter_code
_entity_poly.pdbx_strand_id
1 'polypeptide(L)'
;MKKFIKIALFWAFLLSSLSASGYVNAVKVPGNVAHLTPESKAWLSASFSEVTLYPQTALKFFDKTANEMNANNKSKKVKIKALYDGSNLAFLIQWNDATKSVQTKESTTVYGDGFAFQFPQNYSDVKELPYIGMGSAKRAVIVHLAKATEGVYEPNGEADVYHQVNKGNQNLYNEELKAYEQAVAQKMQKQYQRDFISEGFRSMTQIRDNANQAFMQMSYKDGFWRGVLSRTLKDTYLDLSKGAFPVAIAVWDGEKKNRDGLKLLSSWIPVKLVGISGGDKLIADLTTPVSGDVANGEKLAVENCAACHHYKDQKIAPDFMAPNLSNIGGYATKEYIKESIENPNAVVVPGYNIKAHPNSAWYSLDEQGQRVSTMPAYDWMDEKSKNDLVAFFSSMKEEE
;
A
#
# COMPACT_ATOMS: atom_id res chain seq x y z
N MET A 1 6.22 5.50 68.11
CA MET A 1 6.87 4.77 67.01
C MET A 1 5.82 4.39 65.96
N LYS A 2 5.61 5.22 64.93
CA LYS A 2 4.69 4.94 63.82
C LYS A 2 5.51 4.47 62.62
N LYS A 3 5.38 3.19 62.23
CA LYS A 3 6.05 2.63 61.06
C LYS A 3 5.29 3.03 59.79
N PHE A 4 5.93 3.85 58.95
CA PHE A 4 5.51 4.10 57.58
C PHE A 4 5.84 2.89 56.71
N ILE A 5 4.82 2.27 56.12
CA ILE A 5 4.98 1.28 55.05
C ILE A 5 5.15 2.07 53.75
N LYS A 6 6.37 2.07 53.19
CA LYS A 6 6.63 2.57 51.84
C LYS A 6 6.14 1.53 50.84
N ILE A 7 5.05 1.82 50.15
CA ILE A 7 4.62 1.09 48.96
C ILE A 7 5.54 1.53 47.82
N ALA A 8 6.46 0.66 47.41
CA ALA A 8 7.27 0.87 46.22
C ALA A 8 6.41 0.55 44.98
N LEU A 9 5.96 1.59 44.27
CA LEU A 9 5.45 1.43 42.90
C LEU A 9 6.62 1.04 42.02
N PHE A 10 6.70 -0.23 41.63
CA PHE A 10 7.55 -0.67 40.53
C PHE A 10 6.95 -0.17 39.22
N TRP A 11 7.43 0.98 38.74
CA TRP A 11 7.32 1.33 37.33
C TRP A 11 8.30 0.43 36.56
N ALA A 12 7.79 -0.69 36.05
CA ALA A 12 8.50 -1.46 35.05
C ALA A 12 8.51 -0.63 33.76
N PHE A 13 9.57 0.15 33.55
CA PHE A 13 9.93 0.60 32.21
C PHE A 13 10.28 -0.67 31.41
N LEU A 14 9.30 -1.17 30.66
CA LEU A 14 9.56 -2.06 29.54
C LEU A 14 10.38 -1.26 28.53
N LEU A 15 11.71 -1.36 28.65
CA LEU A 15 12.62 -1.10 27.55
C LEU A 15 12.25 -2.10 26.45
N SER A 16 11.33 -1.70 25.58
CA SER A 16 11.06 -2.40 24.33
C SER A 16 12.32 -2.31 23.51
N SER A 17 13.14 -3.37 23.51
CA SER A 17 14.06 -3.59 22.42
C SER A 17 13.24 -3.55 21.14
N LEU A 18 13.51 -2.56 20.28
CA LEU A 18 13.01 -2.54 18.91
C LEU A 18 13.67 -3.71 18.16
N SER A 19 13.23 -4.94 18.42
CA SER A 19 13.42 -6.01 17.45
C SER A 19 12.40 -5.75 16.35
N ALA A 20 12.86 -5.40 15.15
CA ALA A 20 12.03 -5.38 13.96
C ALA A 20 11.53 -6.81 13.72
N SER A 21 10.37 -7.15 14.29
CA SER A 21 9.82 -8.50 14.26
C SER A 21 9.47 -8.97 12.84
N GLY A 22 9.70 -8.17 11.80
CA GLY A 22 9.28 -8.46 10.42
C GLY A 22 7.77 -8.49 10.22
N TYR A 23 6.98 -8.36 11.29
CA TYR A 23 5.52 -8.35 11.32
C TYR A 23 4.98 -7.30 12.31
N VAL A 24 3.72 -6.92 12.12
CA VAL A 24 2.96 -6.00 12.98
C VAL A 24 2.10 -6.79 13.95
N ASN A 25 2.10 -6.41 15.23
CA ASN A 25 1.18 -6.97 16.23
C ASN A 25 -0.11 -6.15 16.28
N ALA A 26 -1.24 -6.77 15.94
CA ALA A 26 -2.56 -6.25 16.22
C ALA A 26 -2.96 -6.64 17.64
N VAL A 27 -2.93 -5.67 18.56
CA VAL A 27 -3.19 -5.91 19.99
C VAL A 27 -4.70 -5.95 20.25
N LYS A 28 -5.17 -6.96 20.99
CA LYS A 28 -6.58 -7.04 21.39
C LYS A 28 -6.90 -5.97 22.43
N VAL A 29 -7.99 -5.24 22.23
CA VAL A 29 -8.50 -4.25 23.20
C VAL A 29 -9.98 -4.51 23.52
N PRO A 30 -10.45 -4.15 24.72
CA PRO A 30 -11.86 -4.36 25.12
C PRO A 30 -12.83 -3.30 24.56
N GLY A 31 -12.33 -2.18 24.04
CA GLY A 31 -13.16 -1.10 23.47
C GLY A 31 -13.47 -1.30 21.99
N ASN A 32 -14.36 -0.46 21.44
CA ASN A 32 -14.71 -0.48 20.02
C ASN A 32 -13.64 0.23 19.18
N VAL A 33 -13.09 -0.45 18.17
CA VAL A 33 -12.06 0.12 17.28
C VAL A 33 -12.58 0.51 15.89
N ALA A 34 -13.90 0.49 15.65
CA ALA A 34 -14.49 0.76 14.33
C ALA A 34 -14.33 2.22 13.84
N HIS A 35 -14.11 3.19 14.74
CA HIS A 35 -14.05 4.62 14.42
C HIS A 35 -12.92 5.33 15.16
N LEU A 36 -11.71 4.76 15.13
CA LEU A 36 -10.55 5.41 15.75
C LEU A 36 -10.06 6.58 14.90
N THR A 37 -9.71 7.67 15.56
CA THR A 37 -9.02 8.83 14.97
C THR A 37 -7.52 8.76 15.26
N PRO A 38 -6.66 9.52 14.55
CA PRO A 38 -5.22 9.56 14.87
C PRO A 38 -4.90 9.97 16.32
N GLU A 39 -5.77 10.75 16.97
CA GLU A 39 -5.63 11.26 18.34
C GLU A 39 -6.27 10.34 19.39
N SER A 40 -6.87 9.23 18.98
CA SER A 40 -7.57 8.31 19.89
C SER A 40 -6.61 7.72 20.93
N LYS A 41 -6.98 7.80 22.22
CA LYS A 41 -6.17 7.27 23.33
C LYS A 41 -5.96 5.75 23.27
N ALA A 42 -6.82 5.02 22.56
CA ALA A 42 -6.69 3.57 22.36
C ALA A 42 -5.30 3.16 21.84
N TRP A 43 -4.67 4.01 21.02
CA TRP A 43 -3.33 3.80 20.46
C TRP A 43 -2.21 3.70 21.51
N LEU A 44 -2.46 4.09 22.77
CA LEU A 44 -1.52 3.89 23.88
C LEU A 44 -1.34 2.40 24.22
N SER A 45 -2.28 1.53 23.80
CA SER A 45 -2.25 0.09 24.07
C SER A 45 -1.32 -0.70 23.14
N ALA A 46 -0.79 -0.08 22.09
CA ALA A 46 0.11 -0.71 21.13
C ALA A 46 1.41 0.10 20.94
N SER A 47 2.48 -0.63 20.67
CA SER A 47 3.78 -0.06 20.27
C SER A 47 3.85 0.11 18.75
N PHE A 48 4.71 1.01 18.29
CA PHE A 48 4.98 1.15 16.86
C PHE A 48 5.83 -0.02 16.35
N SER A 49 5.41 -0.60 15.24
CA SER A 49 6.24 -1.40 14.33
C SER A 49 6.76 -0.51 13.21
N GLU A 50 8.02 -0.63 12.84
CA GLU A 50 8.58 0.10 11.70
C GLU A 50 8.46 -0.73 10.41
N VAL A 51 8.11 -0.06 9.33
CA VAL A 51 7.95 -0.63 7.99
C VAL A 51 8.67 0.30 7.01
N THR A 52 9.47 -0.27 6.12
CA THR A 52 10.11 0.49 5.04
C THR A 52 9.26 0.44 3.78
N LEU A 53 9.01 1.61 3.18
CA LEU A 53 8.35 1.77 1.89
C LEU A 53 9.40 2.12 0.83
N TYR A 54 9.28 1.54 -0.34
CA TYR A 54 10.25 1.64 -1.42
C TYR A 54 9.65 2.28 -2.67
N PRO A 55 10.43 3.01 -3.47
CA PRO A 55 9.95 3.60 -4.71
C PRO A 55 9.46 2.53 -5.70
N GLN A 56 8.24 2.70 -6.21
CA GLN A 56 7.75 1.89 -7.32
C GLN A 56 8.42 2.34 -8.63
N THR A 57 9.17 1.43 -9.27
CA THR A 57 9.99 1.71 -10.47
C THR A 57 9.45 1.07 -11.74
N ALA A 58 8.48 0.16 -11.61
CA ALA A 58 7.87 -0.56 -12.74
C ALA A 58 7.08 0.34 -13.71
N LEU A 59 6.80 1.59 -13.34
CA LEU A 59 5.99 2.53 -14.12
C LEU A 59 6.74 3.82 -14.39
N LYS A 60 6.62 4.34 -15.61
CA LYS A 60 7.11 5.66 -16.00
C LYS A 60 5.93 6.48 -16.50
N PHE A 61 5.77 7.69 -15.97
CA PHE A 61 4.61 8.51 -16.28
C PHE A 61 4.84 9.31 -17.56
N PHE A 62 3.77 9.67 -18.26
CA PHE A 62 3.81 10.69 -19.31
C PHE A 62 3.79 12.11 -18.72
N ASP A 63 4.71 12.34 -17.78
CA ASP A 63 4.86 13.58 -17.03
C ASP A 63 6.34 13.73 -16.67
N LYS A 64 7.05 14.53 -17.47
CA LYS A 64 8.50 14.72 -17.35
C LYS A 64 8.88 15.25 -15.97
N THR A 65 8.16 16.26 -15.48
CA THR A 65 8.44 16.91 -14.20
C THR A 65 8.26 15.93 -13.04
N ALA A 66 7.16 15.16 -13.02
CA ALA A 66 6.97 14.14 -12.00
C ALA A 66 8.06 13.07 -12.04
N ASN A 67 8.49 12.62 -13.23
CA ASN A 67 9.58 11.65 -13.34
C ASN A 67 10.91 12.22 -12.80
N GLU A 68 11.25 13.46 -13.14
CA GLU A 68 12.49 14.13 -12.69
C GLU A 68 12.53 14.32 -11.17
N MET A 69 11.41 14.76 -10.57
CA MET A 69 11.29 14.96 -9.12
C MET A 69 11.43 13.67 -8.31
N ASN A 70 11.15 12.51 -8.92
CA ASN A 70 11.12 11.21 -8.25
C ASN A 70 12.25 10.27 -8.69
N ALA A 71 13.14 10.69 -9.60
CA ALA A 71 14.20 9.85 -10.17
C ALA A 71 15.17 9.30 -9.11
N ASN A 72 15.38 10.04 -8.02
CA ASN A 72 16.27 9.69 -6.91
C ASN A 72 15.50 9.48 -5.60
N ASN A 73 14.23 9.09 -5.67
CA ASN A 73 13.47 8.80 -4.47
C ASN A 73 14.16 7.70 -3.66
N LYS A 74 14.25 7.93 -2.35
CA LYS A 74 14.77 6.99 -1.38
C LYS A 74 13.65 6.21 -0.72
N SER A 75 14.03 5.15 -0.02
CA SER A 75 13.08 4.45 0.83
C SER A 75 12.60 5.37 1.97
N LYS A 76 11.41 5.12 2.52
CA LYS A 76 10.85 5.89 3.63
C LYS A 76 10.38 4.94 4.72
N LYS A 77 10.83 5.15 5.95
CA LYS A 77 10.30 4.44 7.12
C LYS A 77 8.97 5.03 7.56
N VAL A 78 8.00 4.16 7.78
CA VAL A 78 6.72 4.49 8.39
C VAL A 78 6.51 3.70 9.66
N LYS A 79 5.74 4.24 10.59
CA LYS A 79 5.44 3.62 11.88
C LYS A 79 3.99 3.18 11.91
N ILE A 80 3.76 1.91 12.23
CA ILE A 80 2.44 1.28 12.23
C ILE A 80 2.07 0.82 13.65
N LYS A 81 0.83 1.07 14.06
CA LYS A 81 0.19 0.34 15.16
C LYS A 81 -1.04 -0.39 14.63
N ALA A 82 -1.39 -1.51 15.25
CA ALA A 82 -2.62 -2.21 14.95
C ALA A 82 -3.34 -2.60 16.25
N LEU A 83 -4.67 -2.46 16.26
CA LEU A 83 -5.56 -2.85 17.35
C LEU A 83 -6.73 -3.64 16.78
N TYR A 84 -7.29 -4.56 17.56
CA TYR A 84 -8.53 -5.24 17.19
C TYR A 84 -9.40 -5.49 18.43
N ASP A 85 -10.72 -5.52 18.26
CA ASP A 85 -11.68 -5.75 19.36
C ASP A 85 -12.38 -7.12 19.28
N GLY A 86 -12.05 -7.91 18.25
CA GLY A 86 -12.65 -9.20 17.93
C GLY A 86 -13.70 -9.13 16.82
N SER A 87 -14.28 -7.95 16.56
CA SER A 87 -15.19 -7.68 15.45
C SER A 87 -14.58 -6.73 14.42
N ASN A 88 -13.76 -5.79 14.86
CA ASN A 88 -13.13 -4.74 14.06
C ASN A 88 -11.61 -4.76 14.24
N LEU A 89 -10.92 -4.18 13.26
CA LEU A 89 -9.49 -4.01 13.16
C LEU A 89 -9.19 -2.56 12.81
N ALA A 90 -8.18 -1.98 13.46
CA ALA A 90 -7.73 -0.63 13.18
C ALA A 90 -6.22 -0.56 13.05
N PHE A 91 -5.74 0.23 12.08
CA PHE A 91 -4.35 0.58 11.87
C PHE A 91 -4.14 2.08 12.05
N LEU A 92 -3.04 2.45 12.70
CA LEU A 92 -2.49 3.80 12.68
C LEU A 92 -1.18 3.74 11.91
N ILE A 93 -1.06 4.55 10.86
CA ILE A 93 0.19 4.80 10.14
C ILE A 93 0.68 6.21 10.44
N GLN A 94 1.99 6.37 10.65
CA GLN A 94 2.65 7.67 10.77
C GLN A 94 3.87 7.71 9.86
N TRP A 95 4.01 8.77 9.06
CA TRP A 95 5.18 9.01 8.22
C TRP A 95 5.60 10.47 8.29
N ASN A 96 6.89 10.72 8.10
CA ASN A 96 7.43 12.06 8.00
C ASN A 96 7.13 12.64 6.61
N ASP A 97 6.73 13.90 6.61
CA ASP A 97 6.59 14.70 5.41
C ASP A 97 6.89 16.16 5.76
N ALA A 98 7.73 16.82 4.97
CA ALA A 98 8.04 18.22 5.20
C ALA A 98 6.86 19.12 4.83
N THR A 99 5.96 18.61 3.98
CA THR A 99 4.83 19.35 3.44
C THR A 99 3.51 18.78 3.91
N LYS A 100 2.51 19.66 3.94
CA LYS A 100 1.11 19.27 4.07
C LYS A 100 0.44 19.49 2.72
N SER A 101 0.71 18.60 1.77
CA SER A 101 0.18 18.74 0.42
C SER A 101 -1.28 18.34 0.40
N VAL A 102 -2.14 19.28 0.02
CA VAL A 102 -3.59 19.11 -0.06
C VAL A 102 -4.03 19.38 -1.49
N GLN A 103 -4.71 18.42 -2.12
CA GLN A 103 -5.29 18.62 -3.45
C GLN A 103 -6.41 19.66 -3.37
N THR A 104 -6.27 20.74 -4.13
CA THR A 104 -7.27 21.80 -4.20
C THR A 104 -8.32 21.53 -5.27
N LYS A 105 -9.53 22.06 -5.10
CA LYS A 105 -10.62 21.91 -6.08
C LYS A 105 -10.38 22.68 -7.38
N GLU A 106 -9.51 23.69 -7.35
CA GLU A 106 -9.28 24.64 -8.46
C GLU A 106 -8.04 24.31 -9.30
N SER A 107 -7.28 23.27 -8.94
CA SER A 107 -6.06 22.88 -9.64
C SER A 107 -6.09 21.42 -10.08
N THR A 108 -5.67 21.19 -11.32
CA THR A 108 -5.46 19.86 -11.90
C THR A 108 -4.00 19.37 -11.80
N THR A 109 -3.10 20.22 -11.28
CA THR A 109 -1.65 19.94 -11.22
C THR A 109 -1.08 19.95 -9.80
N VAL A 110 -1.94 20.23 -8.80
CA VAL A 110 -1.66 20.09 -7.37
C VAL A 110 -2.22 18.75 -6.90
N TYR A 111 -1.40 17.98 -6.20
CA TYR A 111 -1.75 16.65 -5.71
C TYR A 111 -1.70 16.65 -4.18
N GLY A 112 -2.57 15.85 -3.58
CA GLY A 112 -2.62 15.68 -2.14
C GLY A 112 -1.75 14.53 -1.68
N ASP A 113 -1.24 14.63 -0.46
CA ASP A 113 -0.65 13.49 0.24
C ASP A 113 -1.72 12.42 0.45
N GLY A 114 -1.31 11.17 0.56
CA GLY A 114 -2.25 10.07 0.73
C GLY A 114 -1.60 8.82 1.26
N PHE A 115 -2.43 7.91 1.76
CA PHE A 115 -2.01 6.57 2.11
C PHE A 115 -3.05 5.56 1.67
N ALA A 116 -2.62 4.31 1.50
CA ALA A 116 -3.53 3.20 1.28
C ALA A 116 -3.06 1.95 2.02
N PHE A 117 -4.02 1.14 2.44
CA PHE A 117 -3.81 -0.23 2.86
C PHE A 117 -4.45 -1.17 1.84
N GLN A 118 -3.74 -2.23 1.51
CA GLN A 118 -4.21 -3.27 0.60
C GLN A 118 -4.16 -4.63 1.29
N PHE A 119 -5.21 -5.43 1.08
CA PHE A 119 -5.33 -6.79 1.60
C PHE A 119 -5.63 -7.75 0.45
N PRO A 120 -4.99 -8.93 0.38
CA PRO A 120 -5.37 -9.93 -0.60
C PRO A 120 -6.66 -10.64 -0.17
N GLN A 121 -7.55 -10.91 -1.13
CA GLN A 121 -8.79 -11.64 -0.85
C GLN A 121 -8.51 -13.10 -0.46
N ASN A 122 -7.49 -13.71 -1.08
CA ASN A 122 -6.99 -15.03 -0.72
C ASN A 122 -5.51 -14.95 -0.38
N TYR A 123 -5.14 -15.49 0.78
CA TYR A 123 -3.78 -15.57 1.29
C TYR A 123 -3.50 -16.93 1.96
N SER A 124 -4.30 -17.95 1.61
CA SER A 124 -4.09 -19.31 2.11
C SER A 124 -2.78 -19.92 1.61
N ASP A 125 -2.31 -19.50 0.43
CA ASP A 125 -0.96 -19.79 -0.06
C ASP A 125 -0.19 -18.48 -0.27
N VAL A 126 0.91 -18.31 0.48
CA VAL A 126 1.81 -17.17 0.38
C VAL A 126 2.62 -17.16 -0.93
N LYS A 127 2.73 -18.31 -1.60
CA LYS A 127 3.43 -18.43 -2.88
C LYS A 127 2.69 -17.75 -4.03
N GLU A 128 1.37 -17.66 -3.91
CA GLU A 128 0.49 -17.14 -4.93
C GLU A 128 -0.18 -15.82 -4.48
N LEU A 129 0.52 -15.03 -3.66
CA LEU A 129 -0.02 -13.72 -3.28
C LEU A 129 -0.21 -12.83 -4.52
N PRO A 130 -1.25 -11.99 -4.53
CA PRO A 130 -1.47 -11.05 -5.61
C PRO A 130 -0.29 -10.09 -5.82
N TYR A 131 -0.14 -9.58 -7.04
CA TYR A 131 0.79 -8.49 -7.31
C TYR A 131 0.52 -7.29 -6.39
N ILE A 132 1.58 -6.74 -5.82
CA ILE A 132 1.50 -5.68 -4.80
C ILE A 132 0.84 -4.40 -5.33
N GLY A 133 0.98 -4.12 -6.63
CA GLY A 133 0.38 -2.97 -7.30
C GLY A 133 -1.05 -3.25 -7.75
N MET A 134 -1.94 -3.56 -6.81
CA MET A 134 -3.39 -3.69 -7.00
C MET A 134 -3.89 -5.03 -7.58
N GLY A 135 -3.19 -6.12 -7.27
CA GLY A 135 -3.60 -7.48 -7.59
C GLY A 135 -3.22 -7.94 -8.99
N SER A 136 -3.63 -9.16 -9.33
CA SER A 136 -3.44 -9.76 -10.65
C SER A 136 -4.64 -10.66 -10.98
N ALA A 137 -4.72 -11.17 -12.20
CA ALA A 137 -5.86 -11.98 -12.65
C ALA A 137 -6.14 -13.13 -11.66
N LYS A 138 -7.39 -13.29 -11.23
CA LYS A 138 -7.84 -14.30 -10.23
C LYS A 138 -7.23 -14.15 -8.83
N ARG A 139 -6.43 -13.11 -8.60
CA ARG A 139 -5.74 -12.79 -7.34
C ARG A 139 -6.17 -11.39 -6.92
N ALA A 140 -7.42 -11.29 -6.48
CA ALA A 140 -8.02 -10.02 -6.11
C ALA A 140 -7.45 -9.45 -4.81
N VAL A 141 -7.46 -8.12 -4.72
CA VAL A 141 -7.15 -7.36 -3.53
C VAL A 141 -8.27 -6.38 -3.20
N ILE A 142 -8.39 -6.05 -1.92
CA ILE A 142 -9.18 -4.92 -1.43
C ILE A 142 -8.23 -3.79 -1.04
N VAL A 143 -8.50 -2.59 -1.52
CA VAL A 143 -7.69 -1.39 -1.29
C VAL A 143 -8.53 -0.34 -0.59
N HIS A 144 -8.05 0.14 0.56
CA HIS A 144 -8.60 1.29 1.27
C HIS A 144 -7.67 2.47 1.05
N LEU A 145 -8.16 3.54 0.41
CA LEU A 145 -7.40 4.72 0.03
C LEU A 145 -7.94 5.96 0.74
N ALA A 146 -7.04 6.71 1.38
CA ALA A 146 -7.32 8.05 1.88
C ALA A 146 -6.39 9.09 1.24
N LYS A 147 -6.93 10.28 0.97
CA LYS A 147 -6.16 11.41 0.41
C LYS A 147 -6.47 12.70 1.16
N ALA A 148 -5.44 13.54 1.27
CA ALA A 148 -5.54 14.91 1.69
C ALA A 148 -6.10 15.76 0.53
N THR A 149 -7.41 15.98 0.54
CA THR A 149 -8.08 16.89 -0.40
C THR A 149 -8.70 18.03 0.38
N GLU A 150 -8.92 19.16 -0.28
CA GLU A 150 -9.95 20.08 0.18
C GLU A 150 -11.28 19.35 0.27
N GLY A 151 -12.21 19.85 1.09
CA GLY A 151 -13.53 19.25 1.13
C GLY A 151 -14.16 19.30 -0.25
N VAL A 152 -14.62 18.16 -0.73
CA VAL A 152 -15.30 18.02 -2.01
C VAL A 152 -16.78 17.75 -1.78
N TYR A 153 -17.61 18.27 -2.67
CA TYR A 153 -18.96 17.73 -2.80
C TYR A 153 -18.85 16.40 -3.52
N GLU A 154 -19.41 15.34 -2.95
CA GLU A 154 -19.62 14.13 -3.73
C GLU A 154 -20.53 14.52 -4.90
N PRO A 155 -20.10 14.33 -6.16
CA PRO A 155 -21.02 14.45 -7.26
C PRO A 155 -22.15 13.44 -6.99
N ASN A 156 -23.38 13.96 -6.89
CA ASN A 156 -24.66 13.29 -7.08
C ASN A 156 -25.02 12.04 -6.23
N GLY A 157 -24.50 11.89 -5.00
CA GLY A 157 -25.02 10.90 -4.03
C GLY A 157 -26.40 11.25 -3.43
N GLU A 158 -26.72 12.53 -3.29
CA GLU A 158 -27.98 13.04 -2.71
C GLU A 158 -28.87 13.81 -3.71
N ALA A 159 -28.52 13.80 -5.00
CA ALA A 159 -29.17 14.62 -6.05
C ALA A 159 -29.25 16.15 -5.74
N ASP A 160 -28.40 16.65 -4.84
CA ASP A 160 -28.40 18.04 -4.37
C ASP A 160 -27.54 18.94 -5.26
N VAL A 161 -28.11 19.41 -6.36
CA VAL A 161 -27.45 20.35 -7.28
C VAL A 161 -27.35 21.76 -6.67
N TYR A 162 -28.31 22.13 -5.82
CA TYR A 162 -28.44 23.49 -5.29
C TYR A 162 -27.23 23.91 -4.45
N HIS A 163 -26.71 23.02 -3.60
CA HIS A 163 -25.52 23.32 -2.79
C HIS A 163 -24.19 23.09 -3.51
N GLN A 164 -24.21 22.70 -4.80
CA GLN A 164 -23.00 22.48 -5.61
C GLN A 164 -22.69 23.64 -6.57
N VAL A 165 -23.63 24.55 -6.81
CA VAL A 165 -23.40 25.69 -7.71
C VAL A 165 -22.63 26.82 -7.02
N ASN A 166 -21.89 27.59 -7.81
CA ASN A 166 -21.15 28.75 -7.34
C ASN A 166 -22.09 29.72 -6.60
N LYS A 167 -21.64 30.25 -5.44
CA LYS A 167 -22.43 31.21 -4.65
C LYS A 167 -22.85 32.47 -5.42
N GLY A 168 -22.08 32.87 -6.43
CA GLY A 168 -22.41 33.99 -7.32
C GLY A 168 -23.61 33.72 -8.23
N ASN A 169 -24.04 32.47 -8.37
CA ASN A 169 -25.26 32.09 -9.09
C ASN A 169 -26.48 31.99 -8.15
N GLN A 170 -26.30 32.30 -6.86
CA GLN A 170 -27.39 32.34 -5.90
C GLN A 170 -27.90 33.77 -5.74
N ASN A 171 -29.21 33.98 -5.83
CA ASN A 171 -29.86 35.27 -5.55
C ASN A 171 -30.04 35.48 -4.03
N LEU A 172 -28.98 35.23 -3.24
CA LEU A 172 -28.99 35.30 -1.78
C LEU A 172 -28.12 36.45 -1.29
N TYR A 173 -28.54 37.12 -0.21
CA TYR A 173 -27.83 38.26 0.35
C TYR A 173 -27.64 38.15 1.87
N ASN A 174 -26.61 38.80 2.41
CA ASN A 174 -26.37 38.96 3.84
C ASN A 174 -26.48 37.64 4.65
N GLU A 175 -27.49 37.52 5.50
CA GLU A 175 -27.71 36.36 6.39
C GLU A 175 -28.08 35.09 5.61
N GLU A 176 -28.83 35.23 4.52
CA GLU A 176 -29.22 34.09 3.67
C GLU A 176 -28.00 33.48 2.97
N LEU A 177 -27.07 34.33 2.52
CA LEU A 177 -25.82 33.87 1.92
C LEU A 177 -24.95 33.15 2.95
N LYS A 178 -24.88 33.66 4.19
CA LYS A 178 -24.15 32.97 5.28
C LYS A 178 -24.78 31.63 5.62
N ALA A 179 -26.10 31.55 5.70
CA ALA A 179 -26.82 30.30 5.95
C ALA A 179 -26.59 29.29 4.82
N TYR A 180 -26.60 29.74 3.56
CA TYR A 180 -26.25 28.93 2.40
C TYR A 180 -24.81 28.41 2.50
N GLU A 181 -23.83 29.27 2.75
CA GLU A 181 -22.42 28.88 2.90
C GLU A 181 -22.21 27.86 4.05
N GLN A 182 -22.97 27.98 5.15
CA GLN A 182 -22.96 27.00 6.24
C GLN A 182 -23.57 25.66 5.84
N ALA A 183 -24.71 25.65 5.15
CA ALA A 183 -25.34 24.42 4.64
C ALA A 183 -24.44 23.70 3.64
N VAL A 184 -23.85 24.48 2.72
CA VAL A 184 -22.78 24.09 1.79
C VAL A 184 -21.64 23.43 2.56
N ALA A 185 -21.08 24.07 3.59
CA ALA A 185 -19.96 23.53 4.37
C ALA A 185 -20.28 22.26 5.18
N GLN A 186 -21.54 22.08 5.60
CA GLN A 186 -21.99 20.87 6.31
C GLN A 186 -22.09 19.65 5.39
N LYS A 187 -22.41 19.87 4.10
CA LYS A 187 -22.53 18.81 3.09
C LYS A 187 -21.22 18.38 2.45
N MET A 188 -20.15 19.16 2.61
CA MET A 188 -18.83 18.81 2.06
C MET A 188 -18.28 17.53 2.71
N GLN A 189 -17.86 16.57 1.88
CA GLN A 189 -17.00 15.51 2.36
C GLN A 189 -15.58 16.06 2.55
N LYS A 190 -15.19 16.20 3.81
CA LYS A 190 -13.87 16.71 4.20
C LYS A 190 -12.78 15.62 4.21
N GLN A 191 -13.18 14.35 4.16
CA GLN A 191 -12.28 13.21 4.20
C GLN A 191 -12.48 12.42 2.91
N TYR A 192 -11.52 12.51 2.01
CA TYR A 192 -11.51 11.65 0.83
C TYR A 192 -11.10 10.24 1.25
N GLN A 193 -12.08 9.34 1.32
CA GLN A 193 -11.87 7.92 1.54
C GLN A 193 -12.61 7.10 0.47
N ARG A 194 -11.96 6.04 -0.01
CA ARG A 194 -12.51 5.14 -1.02
C ARG A 194 -12.01 3.72 -0.80
N ASP A 195 -12.92 2.76 -0.99
CA ASP A 195 -12.62 1.34 -0.97
C ASP A 195 -12.77 0.76 -2.37
N PHE A 196 -11.85 -0.13 -2.75
CA PHE A 196 -11.81 -0.74 -4.06
C PHE A 196 -11.59 -2.24 -3.99
N ILE A 197 -12.09 -2.96 -4.98
CA ILE A 197 -11.67 -4.32 -5.33
C ILE A 197 -10.89 -4.27 -6.67
N SER A 198 -9.85 -5.08 -6.80
CA SER A 198 -8.98 -5.05 -7.99
C SER A 198 -8.25 -6.38 -8.23
N GLU A 199 -8.13 -6.79 -9.51
CA GLU A 199 -7.33 -7.90 -10.05
C GLU A 199 -6.27 -7.38 -11.04
N GLY A 200 -5.56 -6.33 -10.65
CA GLY A 200 -4.64 -5.56 -11.49
C GLY A 200 -5.11 -4.13 -11.69
N PHE A 201 -4.15 -3.22 -11.84
CA PHE A 201 -4.38 -1.77 -11.75
C PHE A 201 -5.42 -1.19 -12.72
N ARG A 202 -5.76 -1.87 -13.84
CA ARG A 202 -6.84 -1.44 -14.75
C ARG A 202 -8.24 -1.96 -14.39
N SER A 203 -8.37 -2.83 -13.41
CA SER A 203 -9.64 -3.42 -12.98
C SER A 203 -10.19 -2.80 -11.69
N MET A 204 -9.48 -1.83 -11.12
CA MET A 204 -9.85 -1.20 -9.86
C MET A 204 -11.27 -0.64 -9.93
N THR A 205 -12.15 -1.20 -9.10
CA THR A 205 -13.56 -0.89 -9.07
C THR A 205 -13.96 -0.47 -7.66
N GLN A 206 -14.60 0.68 -7.52
CA GLN A 206 -15.01 1.17 -6.20
C GLN A 206 -16.12 0.30 -5.63
N ILE A 207 -15.98 -0.11 -4.36
CA ILE A 207 -17.00 -0.81 -3.59
C ILE A 207 -18.01 0.24 -3.08
N ARG A 208 -19.29 0.05 -3.38
CA ARG A 208 -20.39 0.99 -3.04
C ARG A 208 -21.64 0.30 -2.49
N ASP A 209 -21.55 -0.99 -2.19
CA ASP A 209 -22.68 -1.82 -1.75
C ASP A 209 -22.92 -1.77 -0.23
N ASN A 210 -22.13 -0.98 0.50
CA ASN A 210 -22.13 -0.86 1.97
C ASN A 210 -21.78 -2.16 2.72
N ALA A 211 -21.26 -3.19 2.04
CA ALA A 211 -20.87 -4.44 2.70
C ALA A 211 -19.51 -4.33 3.43
N ASN A 212 -18.69 -3.34 3.07
CA ASN A 212 -17.46 -2.98 3.77
C ASN A 212 -17.69 -1.70 4.59
N GLN A 213 -17.59 -1.80 5.92
CA GLN A 213 -17.68 -0.65 6.83
C GLN A 213 -16.28 -0.18 7.21
N ALA A 214 -15.64 0.56 6.31
CA ALA A 214 -14.35 1.18 6.56
C ALA A 214 -14.49 2.66 6.98
N PHE A 215 -13.69 3.05 7.96
CA PHE A 215 -13.52 4.44 8.39
C PHE A 215 -12.05 4.81 8.29
N MET A 216 -11.75 5.89 7.58
CA MET A 216 -10.41 6.43 7.43
C MET A 216 -10.36 7.92 7.77
N GLN A 217 -9.28 8.32 8.43
CA GLN A 217 -9.01 9.72 8.74
C GLN A 217 -7.53 10.02 8.63
N MET A 218 -7.20 11.23 8.19
CA MET A 218 -5.85 11.77 8.17
C MET A 218 -5.74 13.02 9.03
N SER A 219 -4.60 13.19 9.71
CA SER A 219 -4.20 14.44 10.35
C SER A 219 -2.72 14.73 10.10
N TYR A 220 -2.37 16.01 10.00
CA TYR A 220 -0.98 16.46 9.84
C TYR A 220 -0.61 17.33 11.03
N LYS A 221 0.50 16.99 11.70
CA LYS A 221 1.00 17.74 12.85
C LYS A 221 2.50 17.52 13.01
N ASP A 222 3.24 18.60 13.25
CA ASP A 222 4.67 18.60 13.59
C ASP A 222 5.57 17.90 12.56
N GLY A 223 5.28 18.04 11.25
CA GLY A 223 6.07 17.39 10.19
C GLY A 223 5.73 15.92 9.95
N PHE A 224 4.60 15.45 10.48
CA PHE A 224 4.12 14.08 10.31
C PHE A 224 2.68 14.06 9.85
N TRP A 225 2.42 13.22 8.87
CA TRP A 225 1.09 12.69 8.63
C TRP A 225 0.82 11.51 9.55
N ARG A 226 -0.43 11.44 10.03
CA ARG A 226 -1.01 10.27 10.67
C ARG A 226 -2.26 9.88 9.90
N GLY A 227 -2.36 8.62 9.53
CA GLY A 227 -3.53 8.02 8.89
C GLY A 227 -4.10 6.92 9.76
N VAL A 228 -5.42 6.82 9.85
CA VAL A 228 -6.10 5.67 10.45
C VAL A 228 -6.94 4.98 9.40
N LEU A 229 -6.93 3.65 9.43
CA LEU A 229 -7.94 2.79 8.83
C LEU A 229 -8.58 1.98 9.94
N SER A 230 -9.90 2.03 10.08
CA SER A 230 -10.70 1.10 10.88
C SER A 230 -11.64 0.35 9.95
N ARG A 231 -11.80 -0.96 10.13
CA ARG A 231 -12.75 -1.78 9.36
C ARG A 231 -13.23 -2.99 10.15
N THR A 232 -14.29 -3.63 9.71
CA THR A 232 -14.68 -4.95 10.21
C THR A 232 -13.55 -5.97 9.94
N LEU A 233 -13.33 -6.90 10.87
CA LEU A 233 -12.31 -7.93 10.72
C LEU A 233 -12.69 -8.95 9.63
N LYS A 234 -13.99 -9.13 9.41
CA LYS A 234 -14.58 -10.00 8.41
C LYS A 234 -15.80 -9.32 7.77
N ASP A 235 -15.91 -9.42 6.45
CA ASP A 235 -17.04 -8.99 5.65
C ASP A 235 -17.22 -9.93 4.43
N THR A 236 -18.04 -9.54 3.47
CA THR A 236 -18.30 -10.31 2.23
C THR A 236 -17.06 -10.43 1.33
N TYR A 237 -16.11 -9.51 1.43
CA TYR A 237 -14.94 -9.42 0.56
C TYR A 237 -13.67 -9.98 1.19
N LEU A 238 -13.54 -9.91 2.52
CA LEU A 238 -12.35 -10.30 3.28
C LEU A 238 -12.69 -11.04 4.57
N ASP A 239 -11.91 -12.05 4.89
CA ASP A 239 -11.88 -12.69 6.20
C ASP A 239 -10.46 -12.64 6.75
N LEU A 240 -10.18 -11.69 7.66
CA LEU A 240 -8.87 -11.52 8.30
C LEU A 240 -8.78 -12.20 9.68
N SER A 241 -9.78 -12.99 10.07
CA SER A 241 -9.90 -13.55 11.42
C SER A 241 -8.98 -14.75 11.71
N LYS A 242 -8.21 -15.21 10.70
CA LYS A 242 -7.44 -16.46 10.70
C LYS A 242 -6.07 -16.38 11.42
N GLY A 243 -6.01 -15.66 12.54
CA GLY A 243 -4.82 -15.54 13.40
C GLY A 243 -3.71 -14.61 12.87
N ALA A 244 -3.36 -14.69 11.59
CA ALA A 244 -2.53 -13.70 10.90
C ALA A 244 -2.97 -13.52 9.44
N PHE A 245 -2.61 -12.37 8.86
CA PHE A 245 -2.90 -12.02 7.48
C PHE A 245 -1.85 -11.04 6.94
N PRO A 246 -1.66 -10.97 5.62
CA PRO A 246 -0.76 -9.99 5.01
C PRO A 246 -1.48 -8.66 4.74
N VAL A 247 -0.73 -7.56 4.81
CA VAL A 247 -1.17 -6.22 4.43
C VAL A 247 -0.05 -5.51 3.67
N ALA A 248 -0.41 -4.72 2.66
CA ALA A 248 0.52 -3.85 1.96
C ALA A 248 0.14 -2.39 2.16
N ILE A 249 1.13 -1.51 2.12
CA ILE A 249 0.98 -0.08 2.42
C ILE A 249 1.52 0.73 1.26
N ALA A 250 0.81 1.79 0.90
CA ALA A 250 1.28 2.80 -0.03
C ALA A 250 1.21 4.20 0.59
N VAL A 251 2.16 5.08 0.26
CA VAL A 251 2.06 6.53 0.54
C VAL A 251 2.39 7.36 -0.70
N TRP A 252 1.74 8.50 -0.81
CA TRP A 252 1.95 9.49 -1.85
C TRP A 252 2.37 10.83 -1.22
N ASP A 253 3.41 11.43 -1.80
CA ASP A 253 3.91 12.78 -1.50
C ASP A 253 3.47 13.75 -2.62
N GLY A 254 2.52 14.62 -2.30
CA GLY A 254 1.88 15.54 -3.23
C GLY A 254 2.82 16.62 -3.76
N GLU A 255 3.80 17.06 -2.96
CA GLU A 255 4.83 18.04 -3.36
C GLU A 255 5.70 17.46 -4.48
N LYS A 256 6.00 16.16 -4.37
CA LYS A 256 6.67 15.38 -5.44
C LYS A 256 5.74 14.93 -6.56
N LYS A 257 4.51 15.46 -6.65
CA LYS A 257 3.51 15.09 -7.68
C LYS A 257 3.18 13.60 -7.72
N ASN A 258 3.28 12.90 -6.59
CA ASN A 258 2.89 11.49 -6.50
C ASN A 258 1.38 11.36 -6.69
N ARG A 259 0.98 10.44 -7.57
CA ARG A 259 -0.41 10.01 -7.79
C ARG A 259 -0.39 8.67 -8.52
N ASP A 260 -1.48 7.92 -8.41
CA ASP A 260 -1.63 6.62 -9.07
C ASP A 260 -0.44 5.69 -8.75
N GLY A 261 0.23 5.11 -9.74
CA GLY A 261 1.40 4.25 -9.58
C GLY A 261 2.71 4.94 -9.18
N LEU A 262 2.76 6.29 -9.12
CA LEU A 262 3.92 7.02 -8.61
C LEU A 262 3.73 7.19 -7.10
N LYS A 263 4.37 6.31 -6.33
CA LYS A 263 4.20 6.13 -4.89
C LYS A 263 5.36 5.37 -4.27
N LEU A 264 5.41 5.37 -2.94
CA LEU A 264 6.22 4.42 -2.17
C LEU A 264 5.34 3.26 -1.68
N LEU A 265 5.86 2.03 -1.73
CA LEU A 265 5.15 0.79 -1.40
C LEU A 265 5.92 -0.09 -0.42
N SER A 266 5.24 -0.76 0.50
CA SER A 266 5.80 -1.90 1.20
C SER A 266 5.68 -3.18 0.37
N SER A 267 6.41 -4.23 0.75
CA SER A 267 6.04 -5.61 0.42
C SER A 267 4.82 -6.06 1.25
N TRP A 268 4.40 -7.32 1.11
CA TRP A 268 3.38 -7.92 1.97
C TRP A 268 3.89 -8.08 3.41
N ILE A 269 3.33 -7.30 4.33
CA ILE A 269 3.69 -7.28 5.75
C ILE A 269 2.74 -8.22 6.51
N PRO A 270 3.25 -9.20 7.27
CA PRO A 270 2.42 -9.99 8.15
C PRO A 270 1.86 -9.15 9.30
N VAL A 271 0.59 -9.35 9.62
CA VAL A 271 -0.07 -8.82 10.82
C VAL A 271 -0.56 -9.99 11.66
N LYS A 272 -0.09 -10.08 12.92
CA LYS A 272 -0.52 -11.09 13.89
C LYS A 272 -1.64 -10.53 14.76
N LEU A 273 -2.78 -11.23 14.82
CA LEU A 273 -3.81 -10.98 15.83
C LEU A 273 -3.36 -11.56 17.17
N VAL A 274 -2.88 -10.70 18.07
CA VAL A 274 -2.34 -11.12 19.37
C VAL A 274 -3.43 -11.80 20.19
N GLY A 275 -3.21 -13.04 20.62
CA GLY A 275 -4.18 -13.83 21.38
C GLY A 275 -5.11 -14.71 20.53
N ILE A 276 -4.96 -14.69 19.20
CA ILE A 276 -5.61 -15.66 18.30
C ILE A 276 -4.56 -16.65 17.81
N SER A 277 -4.88 -17.95 17.88
CA SER A 277 -4.02 -19.03 17.39
C SER A 277 -3.95 -19.05 15.86
N GLY A 278 -2.85 -19.57 15.31
CA GLY A 278 -2.66 -19.72 13.86
C GLY A 278 -1.94 -18.53 13.21
N GLY A 279 -1.59 -18.67 11.94
CA GLY A 279 -0.86 -17.64 11.18
C GLY A 279 0.67 -17.67 11.33
N ASP A 280 1.23 -18.53 12.18
CA ASP A 280 2.69 -18.59 12.40
C ASP A 280 3.44 -19.04 11.15
N LYS A 281 2.87 -19.98 10.38
CA LYS A 281 3.40 -20.38 9.07
C LYS A 281 3.41 -19.21 8.09
N LEU A 282 2.32 -18.43 8.00
CA LEU A 282 2.23 -17.27 7.11
C LEU A 282 3.30 -16.23 7.46
N ILE A 283 3.48 -15.96 8.76
CA ILE A 283 4.53 -15.05 9.23
C ILE A 283 5.89 -15.59 8.85
N ALA A 284 6.18 -16.86 9.14
CA ALA A 284 7.45 -17.49 8.81
C ALA A 284 7.74 -17.43 7.30
N ASP A 285 6.79 -17.78 6.45
CA ASP A 285 6.99 -17.78 5.00
C ASP A 285 7.32 -16.37 4.47
N LEU A 286 6.60 -15.34 4.92
CA LEU A 286 6.80 -13.95 4.52
C LEU A 286 8.04 -13.28 5.11
N THR A 287 8.52 -13.74 6.27
CA THR A 287 9.64 -13.09 6.99
C THR A 287 10.95 -13.85 6.91
N THR A 288 10.92 -15.13 6.54
CA THR A 288 12.13 -15.94 6.42
C THR A 288 13.02 -15.33 5.33
N PRO A 289 14.28 -14.98 5.65
CA PRO A 289 15.22 -14.46 4.66
C PRO A 289 15.38 -15.40 3.46
N VAL A 290 15.70 -14.82 2.31
CA VAL A 290 16.02 -15.59 1.11
C VAL A 290 17.37 -16.27 1.30
N SER A 291 17.44 -17.56 1.01
CA SER A 291 18.70 -18.30 0.89
C SER A 291 19.21 -18.23 -0.54
N GLY A 292 20.49 -17.93 -0.73
CA GLY A 292 21.15 -17.92 -2.05
C GLY A 292 22.42 -17.07 -2.05
N ASP A 293 23.29 -17.30 -3.02
CA ASP A 293 24.48 -16.50 -3.27
C ASP A 293 24.11 -15.29 -4.13
N VAL A 294 24.08 -14.11 -3.51
CA VAL A 294 23.75 -12.82 -4.16
C VAL A 294 24.73 -12.50 -5.29
N ALA A 295 26.02 -12.81 -5.14
CA ALA A 295 27.02 -12.48 -6.15
C ALA A 295 26.88 -13.39 -7.39
N ASN A 296 26.62 -14.68 -7.17
CA ASN A 296 26.29 -15.59 -8.28
C ASN A 296 24.95 -15.22 -8.94
N GLY A 297 23.95 -14.84 -8.14
CA GLY A 297 22.66 -14.36 -8.64
C GLY A 297 22.78 -13.11 -9.51
N GLU A 298 23.68 -12.18 -9.15
CA GLU A 298 23.98 -11.00 -9.97
C GLU A 298 24.55 -11.39 -11.33
N LYS A 299 25.52 -12.32 -11.35
CA LYS A 299 26.10 -12.83 -12.60
C LYS A 299 25.02 -13.46 -13.49
N LEU A 300 24.18 -14.34 -12.92
CA LEU A 300 23.08 -14.98 -13.63
C LEU A 300 22.08 -13.96 -14.17
N ALA A 301 21.77 -12.91 -13.39
CA ALA A 301 20.87 -11.85 -13.84
C ALA A 301 21.44 -11.08 -15.03
N VAL A 302 22.74 -10.77 -15.02
CA VAL A 302 23.42 -10.13 -16.16
C VAL A 302 23.35 -11.02 -17.41
N GLU A 303 23.61 -12.31 -17.26
CA GLU A 303 23.61 -13.27 -18.37
C GLU A 303 22.22 -13.50 -18.99
N ASN A 304 21.17 -13.51 -18.17
CA ASN A 304 19.84 -13.97 -18.59
C ASN A 304 18.77 -12.86 -18.61
N CYS A 305 18.91 -11.80 -17.82
CA CYS A 305 17.84 -10.83 -17.58
C CYS A 305 18.15 -9.42 -18.11
N ALA A 306 19.44 -9.01 -18.15
CA ALA A 306 19.84 -7.65 -18.53
C ALA A 306 19.45 -7.27 -19.96
N ALA A 307 19.31 -8.24 -20.87
CA ALA A 307 18.91 -7.99 -22.25
C ALA A 307 17.49 -7.41 -22.36
N CYS A 308 16.63 -7.62 -21.37
CA CYS A 308 15.24 -7.15 -21.36
C CYS A 308 14.95 -6.15 -20.23
N HIS A 309 15.55 -6.34 -19.05
CA HIS A 309 15.25 -5.57 -17.86
C HIS A 309 16.31 -4.52 -17.54
N HIS A 310 15.86 -3.36 -17.07
CA HIS A 310 16.73 -2.38 -16.41
C HIS A 310 16.80 -2.66 -14.91
N TYR A 311 17.99 -2.55 -14.32
CA TYR A 311 18.21 -2.59 -12.86
C TYR A 311 19.66 -2.19 -12.54
N LYS A 312 19.90 -1.60 -11.36
CA LYS A 312 21.23 -1.04 -11.01
C LYS A 312 21.77 -0.19 -12.18
N ASP A 313 22.97 -0.52 -12.67
CA ASP A 313 23.62 0.10 -13.83
C ASP A 313 23.34 -0.61 -15.16
N GLN A 314 22.61 -1.73 -15.15
CA GLN A 314 22.24 -2.48 -16.35
C GLN A 314 21.13 -1.75 -17.11
N LYS A 315 21.50 -1.10 -18.22
CA LYS A 315 20.60 -0.32 -19.09
C LYS A 315 20.74 -0.68 -20.57
N ILE A 316 21.20 -1.90 -20.86
CA ILE A 316 21.45 -2.36 -22.23
C ILE A 316 20.15 -2.58 -23.02
N ALA A 317 19.06 -2.95 -22.32
CA ALA A 317 17.76 -3.18 -22.94
C ALA A 317 17.17 -1.87 -23.49
N PRO A 318 16.43 -1.91 -24.60
CA PRO A 318 15.60 -0.78 -25.03
C PRO A 318 14.61 -0.35 -23.94
N ASP A 319 14.36 0.96 -23.85
CA ASP A 319 13.34 1.51 -22.97
C ASP A 319 11.99 0.79 -23.19
N PHE A 320 11.31 0.48 -22.09
CA PHE A 320 9.99 -0.17 -22.05
C PHE A 320 9.94 -1.63 -22.56
N MET A 321 11.09 -2.27 -22.82
CA MET A 321 11.15 -3.68 -23.19
C MET A 321 10.53 -4.60 -22.14
N ALA A 322 10.84 -4.33 -20.86
CA ALA A 322 10.29 -5.01 -19.70
C ALA A 322 10.23 -4.03 -18.51
N PRO A 323 9.58 -4.39 -17.40
CA PRO A 323 9.60 -3.58 -16.19
C PRO A 323 11.04 -3.31 -15.70
N ASN A 324 11.28 -2.11 -15.19
CA ASN A 324 12.50 -1.83 -14.43
C ASN A 324 12.42 -2.55 -13.08
N LEU A 325 13.42 -3.38 -12.78
CA LEU A 325 13.46 -4.22 -11.59
C LEU A 325 14.17 -3.53 -10.41
N SER A 326 14.73 -2.33 -10.56
CA SER A 326 15.28 -1.58 -9.43
C SER A 326 14.28 -1.54 -8.28
N ASN A 327 14.74 -1.81 -7.06
CA ASN A 327 13.91 -1.84 -5.84
C ASN A 327 12.88 -2.97 -5.74
N ILE A 328 12.86 -3.95 -6.66
CA ILE A 328 11.90 -5.06 -6.62
C ILE A 328 11.93 -5.83 -5.31
N GLY A 329 13.11 -6.01 -4.69
CA GLY A 329 13.24 -6.66 -3.39
C GLY A 329 12.57 -5.89 -2.25
N GLY A 330 12.31 -4.60 -2.43
CA GLY A 330 11.63 -3.76 -1.45
C GLY A 330 10.11 -3.94 -1.38
N TYR A 331 9.49 -4.28 -2.51
CA TYR A 331 8.02 -4.34 -2.62
C TYR A 331 7.45 -5.68 -3.15
N ALA A 332 8.27 -6.56 -3.73
CA ALA A 332 7.88 -7.92 -4.08
C ALA A 332 8.27 -8.91 -2.97
N THR A 333 7.56 -10.04 -2.87
CA THR A 333 7.99 -11.17 -2.04
C THR A 333 9.00 -12.02 -2.81
N LYS A 334 9.79 -12.81 -2.09
CA LYS A 334 10.71 -13.78 -2.71
C LYS A 334 9.93 -14.81 -3.55
N GLU A 335 8.74 -15.20 -3.11
CA GLU A 335 7.86 -16.10 -3.84
C GLU A 335 7.35 -15.48 -5.14
N TYR A 336 6.96 -14.21 -5.12
CA TYR A 336 6.54 -13.50 -6.33
C TYR A 336 7.68 -13.39 -7.35
N ILE A 337 8.91 -13.10 -6.87
CA ILE A 337 10.10 -13.07 -7.73
C ILE A 337 10.36 -14.46 -8.32
N LYS A 338 10.30 -15.52 -7.48
CA LYS A 338 10.51 -16.91 -7.93
C LYS A 338 9.45 -17.33 -8.96
N GLU A 339 8.18 -17.06 -8.68
CA GLU A 339 7.08 -17.36 -9.61
C GLU A 339 7.23 -16.59 -10.92
N SER A 340 7.69 -15.33 -10.90
CA SER A 340 7.94 -14.56 -12.11
C SER A 340 9.02 -15.19 -13.01
N ILE A 341 10.00 -15.87 -12.41
CA ILE A 341 11.09 -16.56 -13.12
C ILE A 341 10.60 -17.92 -13.66
N GLU A 342 9.86 -18.68 -12.84
CA GLU A 342 9.44 -20.05 -13.17
C GLU A 342 8.18 -20.09 -14.05
N ASN A 343 7.23 -19.21 -13.81
CA ASN A 343 5.94 -19.16 -14.49
C ASN A 343 5.53 -17.70 -14.79
N PRO A 344 6.20 -17.04 -15.75
CA PRO A 344 5.94 -15.63 -16.06
C PRO A 344 4.49 -15.35 -16.49
N ASN A 345 3.74 -16.35 -16.96
CA ASN A 345 2.32 -16.22 -17.29
C ASN A 345 1.43 -15.95 -16.06
N ALA A 346 1.79 -16.46 -14.88
CA ALA A 346 1.02 -16.29 -13.65
C ALA A 346 1.04 -14.87 -13.11
N VAL A 347 2.08 -14.11 -13.46
CA VAL A 347 2.34 -12.76 -12.93
C VAL A 347 2.08 -11.64 -13.95
N VAL A 348 1.45 -11.95 -15.09
CA VAL A 348 1.06 -10.93 -16.06
C VAL A 348 -0.07 -10.08 -15.47
N VAL A 349 0.25 -8.84 -15.12
CA VAL A 349 -0.72 -7.91 -14.52
C VAL A 349 -1.65 -7.35 -15.61
N PRO A 350 -2.98 -7.51 -15.47
CA PRO A 350 -3.94 -6.89 -16.37
C PRO A 350 -3.80 -5.37 -16.33
N GLY A 351 -3.57 -4.76 -17.49
CA GLY A 351 -3.63 -3.31 -17.63
C GLY A 351 -2.48 -2.64 -18.34
N TYR A 352 -1.42 -3.36 -18.68
CA TYR A 352 -0.41 -2.83 -19.58
C TYR A 352 -1.04 -2.49 -20.94
N ASN A 353 -0.78 -1.27 -21.44
CA ASN A 353 -1.25 -0.84 -22.74
C ASN A 353 -0.34 -1.40 -23.83
N ILE A 354 -0.72 -2.51 -24.45
CA ILE A 354 0.05 -3.11 -25.56
C ILE A 354 0.25 -2.15 -26.74
N LYS A 355 -0.57 -1.11 -26.88
CA LYS A 355 -0.43 -0.08 -27.92
C LYS A 355 0.50 1.07 -27.54
N ALA A 356 0.89 1.19 -26.26
CA ALA A 356 1.80 2.26 -25.83
C ALA A 356 3.23 2.02 -26.36
N HIS A 357 3.66 0.76 -26.42
CA HIS A 357 4.96 0.35 -26.95
C HIS A 357 4.78 -0.89 -27.82
N PRO A 358 4.29 -0.74 -29.07
CA PRO A 358 3.88 -1.87 -29.91
C PRO A 358 5.03 -2.83 -30.25
N ASN A 359 6.28 -2.34 -30.22
CA ASN A 359 7.47 -3.15 -30.47
C ASN A 359 7.97 -3.91 -29.24
N SER A 360 7.36 -3.69 -28.07
CA SER A 360 7.78 -4.28 -26.80
C SER A 360 6.58 -4.64 -25.92
N ALA A 361 5.60 -5.33 -26.51
CA ALA A 361 4.48 -5.86 -25.75
C ALA A 361 4.97 -6.86 -24.70
N TRP A 362 4.50 -6.71 -23.45
CA TRP A 362 4.88 -7.60 -22.34
C TRP A 362 4.10 -8.91 -22.32
N TYR A 363 3.01 -8.98 -23.09
CA TYR A 363 2.22 -10.19 -23.27
C TYR A 363 1.53 -10.18 -24.63
N SER A 364 1.20 -11.38 -25.12
CA SER A 364 0.29 -11.63 -26.23
C SER A 364 -1.00 -12.29 -25.72
N LEU A 365 -1.99 -12.44 -26.60
CA LEU A 365 -3.17 -13.25 -26.33
C LEU A 365 -3.05 -14.57 -27.10
N ASP A 366 -3.31 -15.69 -26.45
CA ASP A 366 -3.47 -16.98 -27.12
C ASP A 366 -4.83 -17.09 -27.83
N GLU A 367 -5.08 -18.24 -28.46
CA GLU A 367 -6.33 -18.52 -29.19
C GLU A 367 -7.58 -18.46 -28.31
N GLN A 368 -7.42 -18.64 -26.99
CA GLN A 368 -8.48 -18.60 -25.98
C GLN A 368 -8.58 -17.21 -25.33
N GLY A 369 -7.81 -16.23 -25.80
CA GLY A 369 -7.77 -14.87 -25.28
C GLY A 369 -7.08 -14.75 -23.92
N GLN A 370 -6.32 -15.76 -23.48
CA GLN A 370 -5.54 -15.69 -22.25
C GLN A 370 -4.23 -14.95 -22.50
N ARG A 371 -3.75 -14.23 -21.48
CA ARG A 371 -2.49 -13.50 -21.57
C ARG A 371 -1.33 -14.48 -21.45
N VAL A 372 -0.41 -14.40 -22.41
CA VAL A 372 0.84 -15.15 -22.42
C VAL A 372 1.99 -14.15 -22.37
N SER A 373 2.84 -14.26 -21.35
CA SER A 373 4.01 -13.41 -21.17
C SER A 373 4.96 -13.53 -22.35
N THR A 374 5.60 -12.42 -22.73
CA THR A 374 6.71 -12.43 -23.68
C THR A 374 8.05 -12.76 -23.02
N MET A 375 8.10 -12.75 -21.68
CA MET A 375 9.24 -13.28 -20.93
C MET A 375 9.22 -14.82 -20.99
N PRO A 376 10.31 -15.47 -21.43
CA PRO A 376 10.40 -16.92 -21.39
C PRO A 376 10.45 -17.43 -19.95
N ALA A 377 9.97 -18.66 -19.72
CA ALA A 377 10.15 -19.33 -18.44
C ALA A 377 11.61 -19.76 -18.26
N TYR A 378 12.10 -19.67 -17.02
CA TYR A 378 13.43 -20.10 -16.61
C TYR A 378 13.34 -21.30 -15.65
N ASP A 379 12.29 -22.10 -15.76
CA ASP A 379 12.06 -23.34 -15.01
C ASP A 379 13.09 -24.45 -15.31
N TRP A 380 13.81 -24.33 -16.43
CA TRP A 380 14.94 -25.19 -16.81
C TRP A 380 16.20 -24.97 -15.94
N MET A 381 16.34 -23.83 -15.26
CA MET A 381 17.46 -23.57 -14.35
C MET A 381 17.37 -24.45 -13.11
N ASP A 382 18.52 -24.91 -12.60
CA ASP A 382 18.55 -25.67 -11.36
C ASP A 382 18.10 -24.83 -10.15
N GLU A 383 17.62 -25.48 -9.09
CA GLU A 383 17.10 -24.80 -7.90
C GLU A 383 18.11 -23.86 -7.25
N LYS A 384 19.42 -24.17 -7.27
CA LYS A 384 20.43 -23.29 -6.68
C LYS A 384 20.53 -22.01 -7.50
N SER A 385 20.64 -22.10 -8.82
CA SER A 385 20.67 -20.93 -9.70
C SER A 385 19.43 -20.05 -9.56
N LYS A 386 18.24 -20.66 -9.46
CA LYS A 386 16.99 -19.91 -9.20
C LYS A 386 17.00 -19.22 -7.84
N ASN A 387 17.44 -19.90 -6.78
CA ASN A 387 17.52 -19.31 -5.45
C ASN A 387 18.56 -18.17 -5.39
N ASP A 388 19.68 -18.30 -6.08
CA ASP A 388 20.69 -17.25 -6.20
C ASP A 388 20.11 -15.99 -6.91
N LEU A 389 19.39 -16.18 -8.02
CA LEU A 389 18.66 -15.09 -8.70
C LEU A 389 17.64 -14.41 -7.79
N VAL A 390 16.83 -15.19 -7.06
CA VAL A 390 15.84 -14.66 -6.12
C VAL A 390 16.54 -13.90 -4.99
N ALA A 391 17.67 -14.40 -4.48
CA ALA A 391 18.45 -13.71 -3.44
C ALA A 391 18.98 -12.37 -3.94
N PHE A 392 19.53 -12.33 -5.16
CA PHE A 392 19.99 -11.10 -5.80
C PHE A 392 18.86 -10.08 -5.98
N PHE A 393 17.75 -10.46 -6.61
CA PHE A 393 16.65 -9.53 -6.83
C PHE A 393 15.99 -9.10 -5.51
N SER A 394 15.93 -9.97 -4.51
CA SER A 394 15.44 -9.65 -3.17
C SER A 394 16.37 -8.70 -2.40
N SER A 395 17.66 -8.64 -2.74
CA SER A 395 18.59 -7.68 -2.16
C SER A 395 18.50 -6.29 -2.79
N MET A 396 17.82 -6.13 -3.93
CA MET A 396 17.67 -4.84 -4.58
C MET A 396 16.64 -3.98 -3.85
N LYS A 397 17.14 -3.13 -2.95
CA LYS A 397 16.37 -2.24 -2.10
C LYS A 397 17.07 -0.89 -2.03
N GLU A 398 16.36 0.19 -2.32
CA GLU A 398 16.87 1.54 -2.11
C GLU A 398 17.13 1.77 -0.62
N GLU A 399 18.22 2.44 -0.30
CA GLU A 399 18.50 2.87 1.08
C GLU A 399 17.65 4.11 1.45
N GLU A 400 17.64 4.48 2.73
CA GLU A 400 16.88 5.64 3.26
C GLU A 400 17.47 7.00 2.84
#